data_AF-A0AAI8NDN0-F1
#
_entry.id   AF-A0AAI8NDN0-F1
#
_cell.length_a   1.000
_cell.length_b   1.000
_cell.length_c   1.000
_cell.angle_alpha   90.00
_cell.angle_beta   90.00
_cell.angle_gamma   90.00
#
_symmetry.space_group_name_H-M   'P 1'
#
loop_
_entity.id
_entity.type
_entity.pdbx_description
1 polymer ?
#
loop_
_entity_poly.entity_id
_entity_poly.type
_entity_poly.pdbx_seq_one_letter_code
_entity_poly.pdbx_strand_id
1 'polypeptide(L)'
;MSKQELPVVSAGGAGAGAAERCCPTLLAAPLDEDQAAELAPVFKALGDPVRLRLLSMIASRAGGEVCVCDLTPAFALSQPTISHHLKLLRQAGLIASERRGTWVYYRLLPAATDRLAAVLTRPATDPAPTS
;
A
#
# COMPACT_ATOMS: atom_id res chain seq x y z
N MET A 1 -38.96 -23.67 -0.52
CA MET A 1 -38.63 -23.93 0.90
C MET A 1 -37.25 -24.53 0.97
N SER A 2 -36.20 -23.72 0.80
CA SER A 2 -34.82 -24.15 1.04
C SER A 2 -34.19 -23.08 1.92
N LYS A 3 -34.47 -23.17 3.23
CA LYS A 3 -33.70 -22.46 4.24
C LYS A 3 -32.38 -23.21 4.36
N GLN A 4 -31.32 -22.61 3.86
CA GLN A 4 -29.97 -23.02 4.18
C GLN A 4 -29.45 -22.00 5.20
N GLU A 5 -29.53 -22.37 6.48
CA GLU A 5 -28.83 -21.68 7.56
C GLU A 5 -27.43 -22.29 7.65
N LEU A 6 -26.41 -21.46 7.48
CA LEU A 6 -25.02 -21.80 7.78
C LEU A 6 -24.73 -21.38 9.23
N PRO A 7 -24.02 -22.21 10.02
CA PRO A 7 -23.76 -21.92 11.41
C PRO A 7 -22.70 -20.81 11.56
N VAL A 8 -23.05 -19.82 12.38
CA VAL A 8 -22.13 -18.83 12.94
C VAL A 8 -21.12 -19.56 13.82
N VAL A 9 -19.86 -19.65 13.37
CA VAL A 9 -18.75 -20.06 14.23
C VAL A 9 -18.41 -18.92 15.18
N SER A 10 -18.41 -19.26 16.47
CA SER A 10 -18.22 -18.34 17.59
C SER A 10 -16.79 -17.80 17.64
N ALA A 11 -16.68 -16.49 17.85
CA ALA A 11 -15.45 -15.79 18.20
C ALA A 11 -14.94 -16.28 19.57
N GLY A 12 -13.89 -17.08 19.55
CA GLY A 12 -13.14 -17.47 20.74
C GLY A 12 -12.15 -16.39 21.15
N GLY A 13 -12.50 -15.69 22.24
CA GLY A 13 -11.63 -15.00 23.22
C GLY A 13 -10.29 -14.41 22.78
N ALA A 14 -10.25 -13.09 22.60
CA ALA A 14 -9.01 -12.31 22.68
C ALA A 14 -8.94 -11.64 24.06
N GLY A 15 -8.16 -12.25 24.96
CA GLY A 15 -7.64 -11.60 26.15
C GLY A 15 -6.12 -11.65 26.12
N ALA A 16 -5.49 -10.53 25.75
CA ALA A 16 -4.18 -10.07 26.24
C ALA A 16 -3.74 -8.79 25.50
N GLY A 17 -3.46 -7.72 26.25
CA GLY A 17 -2.39 -6.77 25.96
C GLY A 17 -2.62 -5.72 24.88
N ALA A 18 -2.86 -4.48 25.30
CA ALA A 18 -2.92 -3.27 24.46
C ALA A 18 -1.55 -2.82 23.89
N ALA A 19 -0.70 -3.73 23.38
CA ALA A 19 0.64 -3.37 22.88
C ALA A 19 0.90 -3.66 21.39
N GLU A 20 0.14 -4.50 20.69
CA GLU A 20 0.42 -4.83 19.28
C GLU A 20 -0.88 -4.91 18.49
N ARG A 21 -1.24 -3.81 17.80
CA ARG A 21 -2.07 -3.90 16.59
C ARG A 21 -1.22 -4.52 15.49
N CYS A 22 -0.82 -5.77 15.68
CA CYS A 22 -0.04 -6.51 14.72
C CYS A 22 -0.93 -6.66 13.48
N CYS A 23 -0.65 -5.87 12.44
CA CYS A 23 -1.24 -6.10 11.13
C CYS A 23 -0.97 -7.57 10.81
N PRO A 24 -1.99 -8.42 10.57
CA PRO A 24 -1.71 -9.74 10.05
C PRO A 24 -0.92 -9.55 8.78
N THR A 25 0.25 -10.18 8.71
CA THR A 25 0.92 -10.29 7.43
C THR A 25 0.00 -11.14 6.57
N LEU A 26 -0.15 -10.76 5.30
CA LEU A 26 -1.00 -11.45 4.33
C LEU A 26 -0.65 -12.96 4.25
N LEU A 27 0.55 -13.33 4.68
CA LEU A 27 1.13 -14.67 4.65
C LEU A 27 1.04 -15.44 5.98
N ALA A 28 0.65 -14.82 7.10
CA ALA A 28 0.57 -15.48 8.40
C ALA A 28 -0.85 -15.98 8.75
N ALA A 29 -1.89 -15.22 8.37
CA ALA A 29 -3.27 -15.58 8.62
C ALA A 29 -4.20 -14.95 7.55
N PRO A 30 -5.41 -15.50 7.33
CA PRO A 30 -6.39 -14.88 6.45
C PRO A 30 -6.75 -13.47 6.91
N LEU A 31 -6.90 -12.54 5.96
CA LEU A 31 -7.37 -11.19 6.23
C LEU A 31 -8.87 -11.18 6.52
N ASP A 32 -9.29 -10.34 7.46
CA ASP A 32 -10.70 -10.00 7.63
C ASP A 32 -11.17 -8.99 6.56
N GLU A 33 -12.48 -8.72 6.52
CA GLU A 33 -13.08 -7.84 5.52
C GLU A 33 -12.55 -6.40 5.62
N ASP A 34 -12.34 -5.89 6.83
CA ASP A 34 -11.86 -4.52 7.07
C ASP A 34 -10.40 -4.36 6.60
N GLN A 35 -9.54 -5.31 6.95
CA GLN A 35 -8.15 -5.33 6.50
C GLN A 35 -8.05 -5.42 4.98
N ALA A 36 -8.87 -6.27 4.34
CA ALA A 36 -8.93 -6.37 2.90
C ALA A 36 -9.40 -5.05 2.26
N ALA A 37 -10.41 -4.40 2.84
CA ALA A 37 -10.94 -3.12 2.37
C ALA A 37 -9.91 -1.97 2.51
N GLU A 38 -9.07 -1.99 3.56
CA GLU A 38 -7.98 -1.01 3.72
C GLU A 38 -6.84 -1.22 2.73
N LEU A 39 -6.45 -2.46 2.47
CA LEU A 39 -5.30 -2.78 1.60
C LEU A 39 -5.63 -2.72 0.11
N ALA A 40 -6.86 -3.09 -0.29
CA ALA A 40 -7.25 -3.19 -1.69
C ALA A 40 -7.04 -1.88 -2.50
N PRO A 41 -7.38 -0.68 -2.01
CA PRO A 41 -7.12 0.57 -2.71
C PRO A 41 -5.62 0.81 -2.98
N VAL A 42 -4.75 0.42 -2.05
CA VAL A 42 -3.31 0.57 -2.17
C VAL A 42 -2.76 -0.37 -3.24
N PHE A 43 -3.14 -1.65 -3.19
CA PHE A 43 -2.76 -2.61 -4.23
C PHE A 43 -3.33 -2.23 -5.61
N LYS A 44 -4.56 -1.73 -5.67
CA LYS A 44 -5.15 -1.19 -6.90
C LYS A 44 -4.34 -0.02 -7.44
N ALA A 45 -3.84 0.87 -6.58
CA ALA A 45 -2.97 1.96 -7.00
C ALA A 45 -1.61 1.45 -7.52
N LEU A 46 -1.05 0.40 -6.94
CA LEU A 46 0.23 -0.19 -7.38
C LEU A 46 0.09 -1.09 -8.62
N GLY A 47 -1.08 -1.67 -8.88
CA GLY A 47 -1.33 -2.61 -9.97
C GLY A 47 -1.34 -2.00 -11.38
N ASP A 48 -0.94 -0.75 -11.54
CA ASP A 48 -0.86 -0.07 -12.83
C ASP A 48 0.59 0.27 -13.17
N PRO A 49 1.05 -0.03 -14.40
CA PRO A 49 2.46 0.10 -14.77
C PRO A 49 2.95 1.55 -14.75
N VAL A 50 2.10 2.51 -15.10
CA VAL A 50 2.45 3.94 -15.10
C VAL A 50 2.61 4.41 -13.66
N ARG A 51 1.66 4.06 -12.78
CA ARG A 51 1.72 4.41 -11.35
C ARG A 51 2.91 3.79 -10.65
N LEU A 52 3.20 2.51 -10.93
CA LEU A 52 4.35 1.83 -10.35
C LEU A 52 5.67 2.48 -10.78
N ARG A 53 5.79 2.85 -12.06
CA ARG A 53 6.98 3.55 -12.58
C ARG A 53 7.12 4.96 -12.00
N LEU A 54 6.01 5.72 -11.89
CA LEU A 54 6.01 7.03 -11.22
C LEU A 54 6.46 6.92 -9.77
N LEU A 55 5.93 5.95 -9.01
CA LEU A 55 6.32 5.73 -7.63
C LEU A 55 7.81 5.39 -7.51
N SER A 56 8.32 4.51 -8.36
CA SER A 56 9.74 4.14 -8.42
C SER A 56 10.64 5.36 -8.70
N MET A 57 10.26 6.21 -9.65
CA MET A 57 10.99 7.45 -9.95
C MET A 57 11.01 8.44 -8.78
N ILE A 58 9.91 8.55 -8.03
CA ILE A 58 9.83 9.39 -6.83
C ILE A 58 10.69 8.80 -5.70
N ALA A 59 10.58 7.49 -5.46
CA ALA A 59 11.26 6.79 -4.38
C ALA A 59 12.80 6.74 -4.56
N SER A 60 13.27 6.66 -5.80
CA SER A 60 14.69 6.58 -6.13
C SER A 60 15.40 7.93 -6.21
N ARG A 61 14.69 9.05 -6.01
CA ARG A 61 15.31 10.38 -6.10
C ARG A 61 16.14 10.68 -4.84
N ALA A 62 17.42 10.97 -5.04
CA ALA A 62 18.37 11.27 -3.95
C ALA A 62 17.96 12.44 -3.04
N GLY A 63 17.19 13.41 -3.56
CA GLY A 63 16.70 14.56 -2.78
C GLY A 63 15.38 14.33 -2.02
N GLY A 64 14.80 13.14 -2.08
CA GLY A 64 13.55 12.79 -1.40
C GLY A 64 12.27 13.39 -2.01
N GLU A 65 12.39 14.27 -3.00
CA GLU A 65 11.26 14.86 -3.72
C GLU A 65 11.56 15.09 -5.21
N VAL A 66 10.50 15.10 -6.04
CA VAL A 66 10.59 15.26 -7.49
C VAL A 66 9.52 16.23 -7.99
N CYS A 67 9.90 17.18 -8.85
CA CYS A 67 8.94 18.04 -9.53
C CYS A 67 8.14 17.26 -10.58
N VAL A 68 6.85 17.56 -10.74
CA VAL A 68 5.99 16.98 -11.79
C VAL A 68 6.58 17.11 -13.21
N CYS A 69 7.34 18.18 -13.44
CA CYS A 69 7.97 18.49 -14.72
C CYS A 69 9.14 17.56 -15.05
N ASP A 70 9.78 16.99 -14.04
CA ASP A 70 10.84 16.00 -14.21
C ASP A 70 10.25 14.59 -14.43
N LEU A 71 9.01 14.35 -13.97
CA LEU A 71 8.33 13.06 -14.12
C LEU A 71 7.69 12.91 -15.50
N THR A 72 7.02 13.94 -15.98
CA THR A 72 6.18 13.90 -17.20
C THR A 72 6.96 13.45 -18.45
N PRO A 73 8.19 13.92 -18.73
CA PRO A 73 8.94 13.53 -19.93
C PRO A 73 9.27 12.04 -20.05
N ALA A 74 9.21 11.27 -18.95
CA ALA A 74 9.49 9.83 -18.96
C ALA A 74 8.36 8.98 -19.57
N PHE A 75 7.23 9.61 -19.92
CA PHE A 75 6.02 8.95 -20.40
C PHE A 75 5.53 9.61 -21.70
N ALA A 76 5.07 8.79 -22.65
CA ALA A 76 4.34 9.24 -23.83
C ALA A 76 2.85 9.50 -23.48
N LEU A 77 2.60 10.27 -22.41
CA LEU A 77 1.26 10.53 -21.87
C LEU A 77 1.04 12.02 -21.69
N SER A 78 -0.23 12.43 -21.71
CA SER A 78 -0.60 13.82 -21.45
C SER A 78 -0.37 14.19 -19.99
N GLN A 79 -0.09 15.48 -19.73
CA GLN A 79 0.04 16.01 -18.37
C GLN A 79 -1.23 15.83 -17.50
N PRO A 80 -2.47 15.96 -18.03
CA PRO A 80 -3.68 15.56 -17.30
C PRO A 80 -3.69 14.08 -16.88
N THR A 81 -3.22 13.18 -17.75
CA THR A 81 -3.14 11.74 -17.44
C THR A 81 -2.14 11.47 -16.32
N ILE A 82 -0.94 12.06 -16.39
CA ILE A 82 0.07 11.94 -15.32
C ILE A 82 -0.44 12.51 -14.00
N SER A 83 -1.10 13.67 -14.04
CA SER A 83 -1.69 14.29 -12.84
C SER A 83 -2.77 13.40 -12.22
N HIS A 84 -3.57 12.72 -13.03
CA HIS A 84 -4.55 11.73 -12.56
C HIS A 84 -3.86 10.55 -11.86
N HIS A 85 -2.81 9.99 -12.44
CA HIS A 85 -2.04 8.91 -11.81
C HIS A 85 -1.41 9.33 -10.47
N LEU A 86 -0.84 10.53 -10.40
CA LEU A 86 -0.28 11.09 -9.17
C LEU A 86 -1.36 11.35 -8.10
N LYS A 87 -2.56 11.76 -8.52
CA LYS A 87 -3.72 11.90 -7.62
C LYS A 87 -4.12 10.55 -7.02
N LEU A 88 -4.18 9.49 -7.82
CA LEU A 88 -4.52 8.14 -7.34
C LEU A 88 -3.46 7.62 -6.34
N LEU A 89 -2.18 7.82 -6.63
CA LEU A 89 -1.09 7.46 -5.70
C LEU A 89 -1.19 8.24 -4.37
N ARG A 90 -1.54 9.54 -4.44
CA ARG A 90 -1.82 10.35 -3.24
C ARG A 90 -3.01 9.84 -2.44
N GLN A 91 -4.11 9.50 -3.11
CA GLN A 91 -5.33 8.99 -2.47
C GLN A 91 -5.08 7.64 -1.80
N ALA A 92 -4.19 6.82 -2.36
CA ALA A 92 -3.71 5.58 -1.74
C ALA A 92 -2.70 5.80 -0.60
N GLY A 93 -2.36 7.05 -0.26
CA GLY A 93 -1.44 7.36 0.83
C GLY A 93 0.02 7.00 0.56
N LEU A 94 0.41 6.75 -0.69
CA LEU A 94 1.77 6.33 -1.04
C LEU A 94 2.74 7.51 -1.18
N ILE A 95 2.22 8.66 -1.61
CA ILE A 95 2.99 9.86 -1.85
C ILE A 95 2.30 11.09 -1.24
N ALA A 96 3.09 12.09 -0.89
CA ALA A 96 2.63 13.43 -0.58
C ALA A 96 3.00 14.38 -1.72
N SER A 97 2.33 15.54 -1.76
CA SER A 97 2.70 16.61 -2.68
C SER A 97 2.76 17.95 -1.97
N GLU A 98 3.65 18.81 -2.44
CA GLU A 98 3.82 20.17 -1.96
C GLU A 98 3.84 21.13 -3.16
N ARG A 99 3.07 22.20 -3.10
CA ARG A 99 3.08 23.24 -4.13
C ARG A 99 4.04 24.34 -3.74
N ARG A 100 5.03 24.63 -4.60
CA ARG A 100 6.02 25.69 -4.43
C ARG A 100 5.94 26.63 -5.62
N GLY A 101 5.18 27.72 -5.44
CA GLY A 101 4.83 28.66 -6.52
C GLY A 101 3.97 27.99 -7.60
N THR A 102 4.49 27.95 -8.82
CA THR A 102 3.81 27.32 -9.97
C THR A 102 4.02 25.80 -10.03
N TRP A 103 5.04 25.29 -9.34
CA TRP A 103 5.46 23.90 -9.45
C TRP A 103 4.90 23.03 -8.32
N VAL A 104 4.70 21.75 -8.60
CA VAL A 104 4.27 20.75 -7.61
C VAL A 104 5.34 19.68 -7.49
N TYR A 105 5.78 19.47 -6.26
CA TYR A 105 6.76 18.47 -5.88
C TYR A 105 6.05 17.29 -5.23
N TYR A 106 6.53 16.09 -5.49
CA TYR A 106 6.03 14.84 -4.94
C TYR A 106 7.13 14.13 -4.17
N ARG A 107 6.77 13.54 -3.03
CA ARG A 107 7.68 12.76 -2.20
C ARG A 107 7.02 11.46 -1.76
N LEU A 108 7.82 10.42 -1.57
CA LEU A 108 7.37 9.17 -1.00
C LEU A 108 6.95 9.37 0.46
N LEU A 109 5.96 8.62 0.92
CA LEU A 109 5.65 8.48 2.34
C LEU A 109 6.24 7.16 2.87
N PRO A 110 7.40 7.18 3.57
CA PRO A 110 8.10 5.96 3.96
C PRO A 110 7.24 4.99 4.79
N ALA A 111 6.44 5.53 5.72
CA ALA A 111 5.54 4.74 6.53
C ALA A 111 4.52 3.92 5.71
N ALA A 112 4.12 4.39 4.52
CA ALA A 112 3.21 3.64 3.66
C ALA A 112 3.90 2.45 3.00
N THR A 113 5.15 2.63 2.54
CA THR A 113 5.96 1.54 1.98
C THR A 113 6.39 0.54 3.04
N ASP A 114 6.71 0.99 4.26
CA ASP A 114 7.07 0.12 5.38
C ASP A 114 5.90 -0.79 5.77
N ARG A 115 4.67 -0.24 5.81
CA ARG A 115 3.46 -1.02 6.05
C ARG A 115 3.21 -2.06 4.96
N LEU A 116 3.36 -1.69 3.69
CA LEU A 116 3.21 -2.62 2.57
C LEU A 116 4.26 -3.74 2.62
N ALA A 117 5.51 -3.39 2.92
CA ALA A 117 6.58 -4.36 3.09
C ALA A 117 6.24 -5.33 4.22
N ALA A 118 5.79 -4.83 5.38
CA ALA A 118 5.38 -5.67 6.50
C ALA A 118 4.24 -6.64 6.13
N VAL A 119 3.22 -6.17 5.41
CA VAL A 119 2.09 -7.01 4.94
C VAL A 119 2.56 -8.17 4.06
N LEU A 120 3.55 -7.93 3.19
CA LEU A 120 4.06 -8.92 2.24
C LEU A 120 5.28 -9.71 2.74
N THR A 121 5.81 -9.37 3.91
CA THR A 121 6.99 -10.05 4.47
C THR A 121 6.62 -11.47 4.87
N ARG A 122 7.37 -12.44 4.34
CA ARG A 122 7.24 -13.83 4.74
C ARG A 122 7.65 -13.96 6.21
N PRO A 123 6.82 -14.54 7.09
CA PRO A 123 7.26 -14.84 8.45
C PRO A 123 8.43 -15.84 8.35
N ALA A 124 9.50 -15.57 9.09
CA ALA A 124 10.58 -16.54 9.22
C ALA A 124 9.99 -17.79 9.89
N THR A 125 9.79 -18.84 9.10
CA THR A 125 9.62 -20.19 9.65
C THR A 125 10.99 -20.60 10.17
N ASP A 126 11.15 -20.66 11.50
CA ASP A 126 12.26 -21.42 12.08
C ASP A 126 12.20 -22.84 11.51
N PRO A 127 13.32 -23.40 11.00
CA PRO A 127 13.36 -24.80 10.65
C PRO A 127 13.11 -25.61 11.93
N ALA A 128 12.07 -26.44 11.91
CA ALA A 128 11.76 -27.34 13.02
C ALA A 128 13.02 -28.12 13.43
N PRO A 129 13.29 -28.32 14.74
CA PRO A 129 14.42 -29.13 15.17
C PRO A 129 14.24 -30.53 14.59
N THR A 130 15.15 -30.91 13.70
CA THR A 130 15.25 -32.27 13.20
C THR A 130 15.84 -33.10 14.33
N SER A 131 15.00 -33.88 15.01
CA SER A 131 15.45 -34.97 15.89
C SER A 131 16.00 -36.13 15.08
#